data_AF-A0A529MH22-F1
#
_entry.id   AF-A0A529MH22-F1
#
_cell.length_a   1.000
_cell.length_b   1.000
_cell.length_c   1.000
_cell.angle_alpha   90.00
_cell.angle_beta   90.00
_cell.angle_gamma   90.00
#
_symmetry.space_group_name_H-M   'P 1'
#
loop_
_entity.id
_entity.type
_entity.pdbx_description
1 polymer ?
#
loop_
_entity_poly.entity_id
_entity_poly.type
_entity_poly.pdbx_seq_one_letter_code
_entity_poly.pdbx_strand_id
1 'polypeptide(L)'
;VIKRITQRLNPRICRVVALPAPTEREKSQWYFQRYVPHLPAGGEIVLLDRSWYNRSGVERVMGFANPEQVEEFFHDVPEFERMLVRSGITLVKYWFSITDEEQQM
;
A
#
# COMPACT_ATOMS: atom_id res chain seq x y z
N VAL A 1 1.86 2.70 -14.78
CA VAL A 1 0.89 3.80 -14.54
C VAL A 1 1.46 4.94 -13.71
N ILE A 2 2.03 4.68 -12.52
CA ILE A 2 2.58 5.73 -11.60
C ILE A 2 3.48 6.74 -12.32
N LYS A 3 4.46 6.27 -13.11
CA LYS A 3 5.37 7.13 -13.90
C LYS A 3 4.63 8.14 -14.79
N ARG A 4 3.50 7.77 -15.38
CA ARG A 4 2.70 8.66 -16.24
C ARG A 4 1.94 9.72 -15.44
N ILE A 5 1.49 9.38 -14.23
CA ILE A 5 0.83 10.31 -13.31
C ILE A 5 1.85 11.35 -12.82
N THR A 6 2.99 10.91 -12.31
CA THR A 6 3.99 11.80 -11.71
C THR A 6 4.63 12.75 -12.72
N GLN A 7 4.79 12.33 -13.99
CA GLN A 7 5.34 13.16 -15.06
C GLN A 7 4.59 14.48 -15.30
N ARG A 8 3.33 14.59 -14.87
CA ARG A 8 2.48 15.77 -15.07
C ARG A 8 2.25 16.57 -13.78
N LEU A 9 2.88 16.18 -12.67
CA LEU A 9 2.66 16.77 -11.35
C LEU A 9 3.94 17.40 -10.81
N ASN A 10 3.79 18.37 -9.90
CA ASN A 10 4.92 18.97 -9.20
C ASN A 10 5.53 17.95 -8.21
N PRO A 11 6.82 17.60 -8.32
CA PRO A 11 7.45 16.60 -7.45
C PRO A 11 7.58 17.04 -5.98
N ARG A 12 7.40 18.33 -5.68
CA ARG A 12 7.33 18.83 -4.29
C ARG A 12 6.01 18.50 -3.60
N ILE A 13 4.99 18.19 -4.40
CA ILE A 13 3.62 17.94 -3.93
C ILE A 13 3.29 16.45 -4.06
N CYS A 14 3.76 15.81 -5.13
CA CYS A 14 3.50 14.41 -5.42
C CYS A 14 4.77 13.57 -5.29
N ARG A 15 4.74 12.56 -4.40
CA ARG A 15 5.84 11.60 -4.22
C ARG A 15 5.38 10.17 -4.36
N VAL A 16 6.31 9.32 -4.79
CA VAL A 16 6.12 7.87 -4.88
C VAL A 16 6.79 7.19 -3.71
N VAL A 17 6.13 6.22 -3.11
CA VAL A 17 6.65 5.38 -2.04
C VAL A 17 6.62 3.94 -2.50
N ALA A 18 7.80 3.34 -2.61
CA ALA A 18 7.99 1.94 -2.97
C ALA A 18 8.81 1.29 -1.84
N LEU A 19 8.13 0.63 -0.90
CA LEU A 19 8.80 0.01 0.24
C LEU A 19 9.45 -1.33 -0.17
N PRO A 20 10.70 -1.60 0.26
CA PRO A 20 11.28 -2.91 0.08
C PRO A 20 10.64 -3.94 1.04
N ALA A 21 11.10 -5.19 0.95
CA ALA A 21 10.76 -6.23 1.92
C ALA A 21 11.00 -5.71 3.36
N PRO A 22 10.12 -6.06 4.32
CA PRO A 22 10.26 -5.58 5.70
C PRO A 22 11.53 -6.16 6.35
N THR A 23 12.25 -5.31 7.07
CA THR A 23 13.36 -5.69 7.95
C THR A 23 12.83 -6.51 9.14
N GLU A 24 13.71 -7.23 9.84
CA GLU A 24 13.33 -8.00 11.04
C GLU A 24 12.66 -7.12 12.12
N ARG A 25 13.11 -5.87 12.26
CA ARG A 25 12.46 -4.90 13.15
C ARG A 25 11.05 -4.58 12.68
N GLU A 26 10.85 -4.28 11.41
CA GLU A 26 9.51 -3.97 10.86
C GLU A 26 8.57 -5.18 10.94
N LYS A 27 9.08 -6.41 10.84
CA LYS A 27 8.28 -7.63 11.05
C LYS A 27 7.77 -7.77 12.48
N SER A 28 8.50 -7.24 13.47
CA SER A 28 8.08 -7.22 14.88
C SER A 28 7.14 -6.06 15.23
N GLN A 29 6.91 -5.13 14.30
CA GLN A 29 6.04 -3.98 14.49
C GLN A 29 4.60 -4.32 14.14
N TRP A 30 3.68 -3.44 14.55
CA TRP A 30 2.35 -3.42 13.99
C TRP A 30 2.42 -3.26 12.47
N TYR A 31 1.64 -4.04 11.72
CA TYR A 31 1.81 -4.15 10.26
C TYR A 31 1.72 -2.80 9.52
N PHE A 32 0.76 -1.95 9.91
CA PHE A 32 0.57 -0.65 9.28
C PHE A 32 1.63 0.38 9.69
N GLN A 33 2.40 0.13 10.76
CA GLN A 33 3.35 1.08 11.33
C GLN A 33 4.41 1.53 10.33
N ARG A 34 4.87 0.64 9.43
CA ARG A 34 5.84 1.02 8.39
C ARG A 34 5.26 1.89 7.29
N TYR A 35 3.93 1.87 7.09
CA TYR A 35 3.24 2.66 6.07
C TYR A 35 2.83 4.05 6.59
N VAL A 36 2.51 4.17 7.88
CA VAL A 36 2.05 5.42 8.52
C VAL A 36 3.02 6.60 8.30
N PRO A 37 4.36 6.46 8.45
CA PRO A 37 5.31 7.55 8.18
C PRO A 37 5.26 8.10 6.75
N HIS A 38 4.64 7.36 5.83
CA HIS A 38 4.57 7.73 4.42
C HIS A 38 3.24 8.34 4.01
N LEU A 39 2.26 8.46 4.91
CA LEU A 39 0.98 9.10 4.63
C LEU A 39 1.16 10.57 4.21
N PRO A 40 0.24 11.14 3.41
CA PRO A 40 0.32 12.54 2.97
C PRO A 40 0.03 13.51 4.12
N ALA A 41 0.74 14.63 4.14
CA ALA A 41 0.29 15.83 4.83
C ALA A 41 -0.78 16.58 4.01
N GLY A 42 -1.35 17.65 4.58
CA GLY A 42 -2.31 18.50 3.88
C GLY A 42 -1.72 19.08 2.59
N GLY A 43 -2.41 18.85 1.47
CA GLY A 43 -1.98 19.31 0.15
C GLY A 43 -1.00 18.39 -0.57
N GLU A 44 -0.54 17.30 0.06
CA GLU A 44 0.34 16.32 -0.59
C GLU A 44 -0.42 15.22 -1.32
N ILE A 45 0.23 14.63 -2.33
CA ILE A 45 -0.21 13.43 -3.02
C ILE A 45 0.86 12.36 -2.79
N VAL A 46 0.45 11.20 -2.26
CA VAL A 46 1.33 10.05 -2.09
C VAL A 46 0.83 8.91 -2.96
N LEU A 47 1.68 8.44 -3.87
CA LEU A 47 1.45 7.27 -4.69
C LEU A 47 2.22 6.09 -4.10
N LEU A 48 1.48 5.09 -3.62
CA LEU A 48 2.06 3.85 -3.10
C LEU A 48 2.25 2.85 -4.25
N ASP A 49 3.50 2.56 -4.60
CA ASP A 49 3.86 1.45 -5.50
C ASP A 49 3.89 0.16 -4.69
N ARG A 50 2.76 -0.56 -4.74
CA ARG A 50 2.29 -1.50 -3.70
C ARG A 50 2.01 -0.80 -2.36
N SER A 51 1.22 -1.45 -1.52
CA SER A 51 0.72 -0.86 -0.28
C SER A 51 0.63 -1.91 0.83
N TRP A 52 -0.12 -1.61 1.89
CA TRP A 52 -0.49 -2.58 2.93
C TRP A 52 -1.25 -3.79 2.37
N TYR A 53 -1.78 -3.73 1.14
CA TYR A 53 -2.37 -4.90 0.46
C TYR A 53 -1.37 -6.00 0.06
N ASN A 54 -0.06 -5.80 0.31
CA ASN A 54 0.92 -6.88 0.19
C ASN A 54 0.53 -8.10 1.06
N ARG A 55 -0.05 -7.88 2.25
CA ARG A 55 -0.48 -8.95 3.16
C ARG A 55 -1.47 -9.91 2.50
N SER A 56 -2.51 -9.38 1.88
CA SER A 56 -3.56 -10.15 1.22
C SER A 56 -3.17 -10.73 -0.14
N GLY A 57 -2.06 -10.28 -0.72
CA GLY A 57 -1.58 -10.68 -2.04
C GLY A 57 -0.31 -11.51 -1.96
N VAL A 58 0.83 -10.89 -2.25
CA VAL A 58 2.12 -11.58 -2.38
C VAL A 58 2.52 -12.29 -1.08
N GLU A 59 2.30 -11.68 0.09
CA GLU A 59 2.72 -12.30 1.35
C GLU A 59 1.92 -13.57 1.65
N ARG A 60 0.61 -13.58 1.36
CA ARG A 60 -0.23 -14.78 1.46
C ARG A 60 0.23 -15.87 0.49
N VAL A 61 0.43 -15.54 -0.78
CA VAL A 61 0.76 -16.52 -1.83
C VAL A 61 2.15 -17.11 -1.64
N MET A 62 3.12 -16.29 -1.22
CA MET A 62 4.51 -16.72 -1.02
C MET A 62 4.78 -17.30 0.38
N GLY A 63 3.79 -17.32 1.27
CA GLY A 63 3.94 -17.83 2.63
C GLY A 63 4.75 -16.92 3.57
N PHE A 64 4.82 -15.62 3.29
CA PHE A 64 5.46 -14.63 4.17
C PHE A 64 4.52 -14.13 5.28
N ALA A 65 3.22 -14.45 5.17
CA ALA A 65 2.23 -14.26 6.21
C ALA A 65 1.49 -15.58 6.46
N ASN A 66 1.25 -15.89 7.73
CA ASN A 66 0.40 -17.04 8.08
C ASN A 66 -1.09 -16.71 7.83
N PRO A 67 -1.98 -17.72 7.75
CA PRO A 67 -3.40 -17.49 7.51
C PRO A 67 -4.04 -16.54 8.53
N GLU A 68 -3.64 -16.62 9.80
CA GLU A 68 -4.17 -15.81 10.89
C GLU A 68 -3.85 -14.32 10.70
N GLN A 69 -2.62 -13.99 10.29
CA GLN A 69 -2.18 -12.62 9.99
C GLN A 69 -2.91 -12.02 8.78
N VAL A 70 -3.26 -12.87 7.81
CA VAL A 70 -4.04 -12.43 6.64
C VAL A 70 -5.47 -12.12 7.04
N GLU A 71 -6.08 -12.94 7.88
CA GLU A 71 -7.43 -12.70 8.41
C GLU A 71 -7.48 -11.45 9.28
N GLU A 72 -6.51 -11.30 10.21
CA GLU A 72 -6.36 -10.11 11.04
C GLU A 72 -6.20 -8.85 10.18
N PHE A 73 -5.43 -8.92 9.09
CA PHE A 73 -5.34 -7.82 8.15
C PHE A 73 -6.67 -7.46 7.50
N PHE A 74 -7.51 -8.42 7.13
CA PHE A 74 -8.84 -8.14 6.57
C PHE A 74 -9.80 -7.52 7.59
N HIS A 75 -9.63 -7.82 8.87
CA HIS A 75 -10.35 -7.14 9.95
C HIS A 75 -9.84 -5.71 10.17
N ASP A 76 -8.52 -5.50 10.16
CA ASP A 76 -7.92 -4.21 10.50
C ASP A 76 -7.96 -3.19 9.36
N VAL A 77 -7.76 -3.62 8.11
CA VAL A 77 -7.58 -2.70 6.98
C VAL A 77 -8.77 -1.76 6.77
N PRO A 78 -10.04 -2.17 6.90
CA PRO A 78 -11.16 -1.25 6.73
C PRO A 78 -11.20 -0.19 7.84
N GLU A 79 -10.85 -0.54 9.07
CA GLU A 79 -10.80 0.39 10.19
C GLU A 79 -9.67 1.41 10.03
N PHE A 80 -8.47 0.92 9.66
CA PHE A 80 -7.33 1.78 9.36
C PHE A 80 -7.66 2.79 8.26
N GLU A 81 -8.22 2.33 7.14
CA GLU A 81 -8.60 3.21 6.02
C GLU A 81 -9.72 4.19 6.40
N ARG A 82 -10.68 3.75 7.23
CA ARG A 82 -11.75 4.62 7.73
C ARG A 82 -11.22 5.75 8.58
N MET A 83 -10.18 5.51 9.40
CA MET A 83 -9.52 6.57 10.16
C MET A 83 -8.89 7.61 9.23
N LEU A 84 -8.23 7.18 8.15
CA LEU A 84 -7.62 8.09 7.17
C LEU A 84 -8.68 8.96 6.48
N VAL A 85 -9.76 8.33 5.99
CA VAL A 85 -10.85 9.03 5.30
C VAL A 85 -11.55 10.02 6.24
N ARG A 86 -11.82 9.64 7.49
CA ARG A 86 -12.39 10.54 8.50
C ARG A 86 -11.48 11.73 8.83
N SER A 87 -10.17 11.56 8.68
CA SER A 87 -9.18 12.64 8.85
C SER A 87 -9.06 13.54 7.61
N GLY A 88 -9.85 13.31 6.56
CA GLY A 88 -9.86 14.12 5.34
C GLY A 88 -8.92 13.63 4.24
N ILE A 89 -8.30 12.45 4.38
CA ILE A 89 -7.48 11.86 3.32
C ILE A 89 -8.39 11.21 2.28
N THR A 90 -8.30 11.66 1.03
CA THR A 90 -8.93 10.96 -0.11
C THR A 90 -8.10 9.73 -0.45
N LEU A 91 -8.61 8.55 -0.11
CA LEU A 91 -7.95 7.28 -0.42
C LEU A 91 -8.52 6.67 -1.71
N VAL A 92 -7.68 6.52 -2.72
CA VAL A 92 -8.02 5.87 -4.00
C VAL A 92 -7.21 4.58 -4.15
N LYS A 93 -7.90 3.46 -4.37
CA LYS A 93 -7.28 2.13 -4.50
C LYS A 93 -7.44 1.61 -5.93
N TYR A 94 -6.32 1.35 -6.61
CA TYR A 94 -6.32 0.79 -7.96
C TYR A 94 -5.92 -0.69 -7.92
N TRP A 95 -6.74 -1.53 -8.55
CA TRP A 95 -6.41 -2.91 -8.88
C TRP A 95 -6.22 -3.02 -10.38
N PHE A 96 -5.00 -3.30 -10.81
CA PHE A 96 -4.69 -3.55 -12.22
C PHE A 96 -4.77 -5.04 -12.47
N SER A 97 -5.78 -5.47 -13.22
CA SER A 97 -5.94 -6.85 -13.66
C SER A 97 -5.48 -6.96 -15.11
N ILE A 98 -4.56 -7.87 -15.38
CA ILE A 98 -4.18 -8.29 -16.73
C ILE A 98 -4.58 -9.75 -16.91
N THR A 99 -4.74 -10.20 -18.15
CA THR A 99 -4.98 -11.63 -18.43
C THR A 99 -3.70 -12.43 -18.22
N ASP A 100 -3.81 -13.73 -17.94
CA ASP A 100 -2.65 -14.61 -17.78
C ASP A 100 -1.78 -14.62 -19.05
N GLU A 101 -2.43 -14.53 -20.23
CA GLU A 101 -1.77 -14.42 -21.54
C GLU A 101 -0.88 -13.16 -21.61
N GLU A 102 -1.43 -12.00 -21.24
CA GLU A 102 -0.68 -10.74 -21.22
C GLU A 102 0.43 -10.74 -20.16
N GLN A 103 0.25 -11.49 -19.06
CA GLN A 103 1.27 -11.60 -18.01
C GLN A 103 2.49 -12.43 -18.44
N GLN A 104 2.30 -13.39 -19.35
CA GLN A 104 3.37 -14.27 -19.85
C GLN A 104 4.15 -13.70 -21.04
N MET A 105 3.66 -12.62 -21.65
CA MET A 105 4.35 -11.88 -22.71
C MET A 105 5.55 -11.08 -22.18
#